data_AF-A0A970RJU3-F1
#
_entry.id   AF-A0A970RJU3-F1
#
_cell.length_a   1.000
_cell.length_b   1.000
_cell.length_c   1.000
_cell.angle_alpha   90.00
_cell.angle_beta   90.00
_cell.angle_gamma   90.00
#
_symmetry.space_group_name_H-M   'P 1'
#
loop_
_entity.id
_entity.type
_entity.pdbx_description
1 polymer ?
#
loop_
_entity_poly.entity_id
_entity_poly.type
_entity_poly.pdbx_seq_one_letter_code
_entity_poly.pdbx_strand_id
1 'polypeptide(L)'
;MSDPLEYKDAPELTGEIFLKGTGYGIRMVFPETGTEEMLLSELERLCIEAPVLSGNLGIVMDFQGRRVSRDFILSLLSRFIWPRKMRVLSWTGYDAETLEDLRTMGAATGEPVPEKTGRREKQTAGALVL
;
A
#
# COMPACT_ATOMS: atom_id res chain seq x y z
N MET A 1 28.62 -38.28 -0.54
CA MET A 1 28.99 -36.89 -0.89
C MET A 1 27.69 -36.20 -1.23
N SER A 2 27.17 -35.39 -0.33
CA SER A 2 25.89 -34.70 -0.50
C SER A 2 26.17 -33.31 -1.04
N ASP A 3 25.51 -32.93 -2.14
CA ASP A 3 25.60 -31.58 -2.70
C ASP A 3 25.26 -30.52 -1.65
N PRO A 4 26.01 -29.42 -1.55
CA PRO A 4 25.62 -28.30 -0.73
C PRO A 4 24.38 -27.65 -1.36
N LEU A 5 23.32 -27.55 -0.57
CA LEU A 5 22.13 -26.77 -0.91
C LEU A 5 22.57 -25.34 -1.25
N GLU A 6 22.45 -24.97 -2.53
CA GLU A 6 22.53 -23.56 -2.94
C GLU A 6 21.51 -22.78 -2.12
N TYR A 7 22.01 -22.07 -1.12
CA TYR A 7 21.26 -21.03 -0.45
C TYR A 7 21.09 -19.94 -1.50
N LYS A 8 19.96 -19.95 -2.22
CA LYS A 8 19.58 -18.82 -3.06
C LYS A 8 19.66 -17.60 -2.16
N ASP A 9 20.58 -16.70 -2.47
CA ASP A 9 20.71 -15.41 -1.81
C ASP A 9 19.30 -14.84 -1.64
N ALA A 10 18.92 -14.57 -0.38
CA ALA A 10 17.73 -13.81 -0.11
C ALA A 10 17.89 -12.52 -0.91
N PRO A 11 16.88 -12.09 -1.71
CA PRO A 11 17.01 -10.90 -2.51
C PRO A 11 17.50 -9.78 -1.59
N GLU A 12 18.68 -9.22 -1.91
CA GLU A 12 19.14 -7.99 -1.29
C GLU A 12 17.94 -7.06 -1.26
N LEU A 13 17.59 -6.54 -0.08
CA LEU A 13 16.48 -5.60 0.08
C LEU A 13 16.83 -4.38 -0.77
N THR A 14 16.44 -4.41 -2.03
CA THR A 14 16.59 -3.31 -2.95
C THR A 14 15.89 -2.14 -2.29
N GLY A 15 16.57 -0.99 -2.22
CA GLY A 15 16.04 0.24 -1.59
C GLY A 15 14.92 0.86 -2.42
N GLU A 16 14.04 0.03 -2.96
CA GLU A 16 13.02 0.32 -3.94
C GLU A 16 11.63 -0.03 -3.38
N ILE A 17 10.63 0.75 -3.77
CA ILE A 17 9.22 0.52 -3.50
C ILE A 17 8.75 -0.63 -4.38
N PHE A 18 8.27 -1.70 -3.77
CA PHE A 18 7.73 -2.84 -4.51
C PHE A 18 6.20 -2.94 -4.42
N LEU A 19 5.59 -3.42 -5.51
CA LEU A 19 4.16 -3.64 -5.61
C LEU A 19 3.85 -5.13 -5.59
N LYS A 20 2.98 -5.55 -4.67
CA LYS A 20 2.50 -6.93 -4.56
C LYS A 20 1.00 -6.98 -4.82
N GLY A 21 0.59 -7.77 -5.81
CA GLY A 21 -0.82 -8.12 -6.00
C GLY A 21 -1.34 -9.00 -4.86
N THR A 22 -2.56 -8.73 -4.39
CA THR A 22 -3.19 -9.41 -3.27
C THR A 22 -4.68 -9.65 -3.53
N GLY A 23 -5.34 -10.44 -2.69
CA GLY A 23 -6.78 -10.72 -2.82
C GLY A 23 -7.70 -9.51 -2.61
N TYR A 24 -7.17 -8.39 -2.09
CA TYR A 24 -7.93 -7.16 -1.82
C TYR A 24 -7.47 -5.96 -2.66
N GLY A 25 -6.45 -6.12 -3.52
CA GLY A 25 -5.87 -5.04 -4.31
C GLY A 25 -4.35 -5.12 -4.37
N ILE A 26 -3.67 -3.98 -4.25
CA ILE A 26 -2.20 -3.91 -4.26
C ILE A 26 -1.68 -3.59 -2.87
N ARG A 27 -0.61 -4.26 -2.44
CA ARG A 27 0.22 -3.82 -1.32
C ARG A 27 1.45 -3.15 -1.87
N MET A 28 1.63 -1.87 -1.55
CA MET A 28 2.81 -1.09 -1.85
C MET A 28 3.71 -1.11 -0.62
N VAL A 29 4.88 -1.71 -0.76
CA VAL A 29 5.81 -1.88 0.34
C VAL A 29 6.98 -0.93 0.17
N PHE A 30 7.19 -0.11 1.19
CA PHE A 30 8.28 0.85 1.28
C PHE A 30 9.47 0.18 1.96
N PRO A 31 10.70 0.36 1.42
CA PRO A 31 11.90 -0.18 2.04
C PRO A 31 12.22 0.55 3.34
N GLU A 32 12.86 -0.16 4.27
CA GLU A 32 13.31 0.42 5.54
C GLU A 32 14.49 1.38 5.36
N THR A 33 15.25 1.23 4.28
CA THR A 33 16.40 2.06 3.91
C THR A 33 15.97 3.25 3.04
N GLY A 34 16.88 4.21 2.86
CA GLY A 34 16.63 5.42 2.05
C GLY A 34 15.95 6.55 2.82
N THR A 35 15.96 7.76 2.27
CA THR A 35 15.27 8.92 2.87
C THR A 35 13.84 9.05 2.33
N GLU A 36 13.01 9.81 3.04
CA GLU A 36 11.63 10.07 2.61
C GLU A 36 11.58 10.79 1.26
N GLU A 37 12.53 11.69 0.97
CA GLU A 37 12.66 12.39 -0.30
C GLU A 37 12.99 11.43 -1.46
N MET A 38 13.84 10.44 -1.20
CA MET A 38 14.15 9.39 -2.18
C MET A 38 12.92 8.57 -2.51
N LEU A 39 12.15 8.18 -1.49
CA LEU A 39 10.90 7.41 -1.65
C LEU A 39 9.83 8.21 -2.41
N LEU A 40 9.69 9.52 -2.14
CA LEU A 40 8.78 10.37 -2.90
C LEU A 40 9.19 10.43 -4.38
N SER A 41 10.48 10.60 -4.66
CA SER A 41 11.01 10.65 -6.03
C SER A 41 10.81 9.33 -6.77
N GLU A 42 10.94 8.21 -6.06
CA GLU A 42 10.69 6.89 -6.60
C GLU A 42 9.20 6.67 -6.88
N LEU A 43 8.33 7.07 -5.95
CA LEU A 43 6.89 6.96 -6.13
C LEU A 43 6.39 7.79 -7.32
N GLU A 44 7.04 8.93 -7.61
CA GLU A 44 6.78 9.71 -8.82
C GLU A 44 7.09 8.93 -10.09
N ARG A 45 8.27 8.29 -10.15
CA ARG A 45 8.65 7.42 -11.27
C ARG A 45 7.69 6.25 -11.43
N LEU A 46 7.40 5.55 -10.34
CA LEU A 46 6.46 4.42 -10.32
C LEU A 46 5.07 4.83 -10.84
N CYS A 47 4.58 6.01 -10.45
CA CYS A 47 3.28 6.50 -10.89
C CYS A 47 3.24 6.89 -12.38
N ILE A 48 4.38 7.25 -12.97
CA ILE A 48 4.50 7.49 -14.41
C ILE A 48 4.51 6.16 -15.16
N GLU A 49 5.23 5.17 -14.64
CA GLU A 49 5.41 3.86 -15.28
C GLU A 49 4.21 2.93 -15.12
N ALA A 50 3.41 3.09 -14.05
CA ALA A 50 2.26 2.25 -13.74
C ALA A 50 0.94 3.04 -13.65
N PRO A 51 0.35 3.50 -14.78
CA PRO A 51 -0.95 4.18 -14.79
C PRO A 51 -2.10 3.39 -14.15
N VAL A 52 -1.94 2.05 -14.08
CA VAL A 52 -2.87 1.14 -13.40
C VAL A 52 -3.06 1.47 -11.92
N LEU A 53 -2.15 2.22 -11.29
CA LEU A 53 -2.24 2.68 -9.91
C LEU A 53 -3.25 3.82 -9.70
N SER A 54 -4.23 4.00 -10.59
CA SER A 54 -5.22 5.08 -10.51
C SER A 54 -6.66 4.55 -10.44
N GLY A 55 -7.57 5.41 -9.98
CA GLY A 55 -8.98 5.07 -9.79
C GLY A 55 -9.22 4.33 -8.47
N ASN A 56 -10.33 3.60 -8.37
CA ASN A 56 -10.80 2.98 -7.11
C ASN A 56 -10.02 1.72 -6.69
N LEU A 57 -8.76 1.61 -7.11
CA LEU A 57 -7.89 0.51 -6.74
C LEU A 57 -7.62 0.55 -5.23
N GLY A 58 -7.86 -0.59 -4.57
CA GLY A 58 -7.54 -0.76 -3.16
C GLY A 58 -6.03 -0.88 -2.97
N ILE A 59 -5.45 -0.01 -2.15
CA ILE A 59 -4.03 -0.01 -1.83
C ILE A 59 -3.77 -0.16 -0.33
N VAL A 60 -2.79 -0.98 0.02
CA VAL A 60 -2.20 -1.01 1.36
C VAL A 60 -0.85 -0.33 1.31
N MET A 61 -0.63 0.63 2.22
CA MET A 61 0.65 1.30 2.41
C MET A 61 1.40 0.54 3.51
N ASP A 62 2.48 -0.14 3.15
CA ASP A 62 3.24 -0.98 4.08
C ASP A 62 4.64 -0.39 4.29
N PHE A 63 4.87 0.18 5.47
CA PHE A 63 6.12 0.86 5.83
C PHE A 63 7.15 -0.07 6.47
N GLN A 64 6.87 -1.37 6.61
CA GLN A 64 7.78 -2.32 7.28
C GLN A 64 8.24 -1.76 8.64
N GLY A 65 9.52 -1.85 9.01
CA GLY A 65 10.08 -1.27 10.23
C GLY A 65 10.35 0.24 10.18
N ARG A 66 9.98 0.96 9.13
CA ARG A 66 10.32 2.38 8.96
C ARG A 66 9.48 3.29 9.87
N ARG A 67 10.16 4.18 10.60
CA ARG A 67 9.52 5.37 11.18
C ARG A 67 9.23 6.40 10.10
N VAL A 68 7.98 6.87 10.04
CA VAL A 68 7.52 7.79 9.01
C VAL A 68 7.08 9.12 9.61
N SER A 69 7.52 10.22 9.00
CA SER A 69 7.14 11.56 9.43
C SER A 69 5.71 11.92 8.99
N ARG A 70 5.09 12.84 9.74
CA ARG A 70 3.79 13.40 9.36
C ARG A 70 3.85 14.14 8.02
N ASP A 71 4.96 14.82 7.72
CA ASP A 71 5.16 15.54 6.47
C ASP A 71 5.22 14.60 5.27
N PHE A 72 5.81 13.41 5.44
CA PHE A 72 5.79 12.38 4.40
C PHE A 72 4.40 11.79 4.20
N ILE A 73 3.66 11.50 5.28
CA ILE A 73 2.25 11.06 5.17
C ILE A 73 1.41 12.09 4.41
N LEU A 74 1.55 13.38 4.75
CA LEU A 74 0.87 14.47 4.04
C LEU A 74 1.29 14.55 2.57
N SER A 75 2.57 14.31 2.28
CA SER A 75 3.06 14.26 0.90
C SER A 75 2.47 13.08 0.12
N LEU A 76 2.39 11.88 0.73
CA LEU A 76 1.74 10.72 0.14
C LEU A 76 0.27 11.00 -0.20
N LEU A 77 -0.47 11.57 0.76
CA LEU A 77 -1.87 11.91 0.60
C LEU A 77 -2.08 12.94 -0.53
N SER A 78 -1.40 14.07 -0.44
CA SER A 78 -1.64 15.23 -1.32
C SER A 78 -1.09 15.05 -2.73
N ARG A 79 0.06 14.38 -2.90
CA ARG A 79 0.74 14.27 -4.21
C ARG A 79 0.41 12.97 -4.95
N PHE A 80 0.03 11.91 -4.23
CA PHE A 80 -0.13 10.57 -4.82
C PHE A 80 -1.55 10.04 -4.70
N ILE A 81 -2.04 9.90 -3.48
CA ILE A 81 -3.31 9.21 -3.19
C ILE A 81 -4.49 10.00 -3.73
N TRP A 82 -4.67 11.26 -3.30
CA TRP A 82 -5.84 12.05 -3.69
C TRP A 82 -5.87 12.40 -5.18
N PRO A 83 -4.77 12.86 -5.83
CA PRO A 83 -4.80 13.19 -7.25
C PRO A 83 -5.14 11.99 -8.15
N ARG A 84 -4.79 10.77 -7.72
CA ARG A 84 -5.06 9.52 -8.46
C ARG A 84 -6.32 8.80 -8.02
N LYS A 85 -7.06 9.36 -7.06
CA LYS A 85 -8.28 8.79 -6.48
C LYS A 85 -8.09 7.37 -5.92
N MET A 86 -6.89 7.06 -5.45
CA MET A 86 -6.56 5.76 -4.86
C MET A 86 -7.37 5.56 -3.58
N ARG A 87 -7.80 4.33 -3.31
CA ARG A 87 -8.50 3.98 -2.08
C ARG A 87 -7.53 3.26 -1.13
N VAL A 88 -7.00 3.98 -0.15
CA VAL A 88 -6.17 3.38 0.89
C VAL A 88 -7.04 2.52 1.79
N LEU A 89 -6.77 1.22 1.79
CA LEU A 89 -7.47 0.21 2.60
C LEU A 89 -6.94 0.18 4.03
N SER A 90 -5.61 0.26 4.14
CA SER A 90 -4.92 0.23 5.43
C SER A 90 -3.50 0.78 5.30
N TRP A 91 -3.01 1.30 6.41
CA TRP A 91 -1.62 1.66 6.64
C TRP A 91 -1.02 0.66 7.63
N THR A 92 0.08 0.01 7.27
CA THR A 92 0.69 -1.07 8.05
C THR A 92 2.19 -0.89 8.16
N GLY A 93 2.78 -1.56 9.16
CA GLY A 93 4.19 -1.45 9.51
C GLY A 93 4.43 -2.01 10.91
N TYR A 94 5.68 -1.91 11.37
CA TYR A 94 6.13 -2.41 12.67
C TYR A 94 6.52 -1.28 13.64
N ASP A 95 6.69 -0.03 13.15
CA ASP A 95 6.98 1.13 14.00
C ASP A 95 5.72 1.60 14.75
N ALA A 96 5.74 1.46 16.08
CA ALA A 96 4.57 1.72 16.92
C ALA A 96 4.17 3.22 16.96
N GLU A 97 5.15 4.13 16.93
CA GLU A 97 4.89 5.57 16.94
C GLU A 97 4.19 6.02 15.65
N THR A 98 4.68 5.54 14.49
CA THR A 98 4.05 5.79 13.19
C THR A 98 2.61 5.28 13.16
N LEU A 99 2.36 4.07 13.66
CA LEU A 99 1.01 3.49 13.71
C LEU A 99 0.07 4.23 14.67
N GLU A 100 0.58 4.72 15.81
CA GLU A 100 -0.20 5.57 16.71
C GLU A 100 -0.55 6.90 16.04
N ASP A 101 0.42 7.58 15.44
CA ASP A 101 0.19 8.82 14.69
C ASP A 101 -0.89 8.64 13.62
N LEU A 102 -0.81 7.58 12.81
CA LEU A 102 -1.82 7.24 11.82
C LEU A 102 -3.21 7.00 12.43
N ARG A 103 -3.28 6.25 13.54
CA ARG A 103 -4.56 6.00 14.24
C ARG A 103 -5.18 7.29 14.76
N THR A 104 -4.38 8.20 15.33
CA THR A 104 -4.90 9.50 15.81
C THR A 104 -5.44 10.38 14.69
N MET A 105 -4.96 10.20 13.46
CA MET A 105 -5.48 10.86 12.26
C MET A 105 -6.73 10.18 11.68
N GLY A 106 -7.22 9.10 12.31
CA GLY A 106 -8.39 8.34 11.84
C GLY A 106 -8.06 7.37 10.70
N ALA A 107 -6.78 7.09 10.44
CA ALA A 107 -6.39 6.13 9.42
C ALA A 107 -6.64 4.69 9.91
N ALA A 108 -7.15 3.84 9.00
CA ALA A 108 -7.22 2.40 9.26
C ALA A 108 -5.80 1.81 9.29
N THR A 109 -5.47 1.08 10.35
CA THR A 109 -4.16 0.43 10.48
C THR A 109 -4.25 -1.09 10.67
N GLY A 110 -3.18 -1.79 10.29
CA GLY A 110 -3.06 -3.25 10.43
C GLY A 110 -3.37 -4.02 9.13
N GLU A 111 -3.53 -5.33 9.26
CA GLU A 111 -3.77 -6.20 8.10
C GLU A 111 -5.22 -6.09 7.60
N PRO A 112 -5.44 -5.74 6.31
CA PRO A 112 -6.80 -5.64 5.79
C PRO A 112 -7.44 -7.02 5.70
N VAL A 113 -8.69 -7.11 6.15
CA VAL A 113 -9.50 -8.29 5.92
C VAL A 113 -9.99 -8.25 4.47
N PRO A 114 -9.75 -9.30 3.66
CA PRO A 114 -10.34 -9.36 2.32
C PRO A 114 -11.85 -9.27 2.45
N GLU A 115 -12.47 -8.27 1.80
CA GLU A 115 -13.91 -8.32 1.61
C GLU A 115 -14.20 -9.57 0.80
N LYS A 116 -14.97 -10.51 1.38
CA LYS A 116 -15.52 -11.62 0.62
C LYS A 116 -16.36 -10.98 -0.48
N THR A 117 -15.86 -10.99 -1.71
CA THR A 117 -16.63 -10.69 -2.92
C THR A 117 -17.68 -11.79 -3.11
N GLY A 118 -18.67 -11.76 -2.24
CA GLY A 118 -19.75 -12.71 -2.07
C GLY A 118 -21.09 -12.02 -2.02
N ARG A 119 -21.26 -10.95 -2.80
CA ARG A 119 -22.58 -10.50 -3.25
C ARG A 119 -22.50 -10.32 -4.76
N ARG A 120 -22.79 -11.42 -5.48
CA ARG A 120 -23.59 -11.27 -6.69
C ARG A 120 -24.84 -10.57 -6.22
N GLU A 121 -24.93 -9.26 -6.44
CA GLU A 121 -26.23 -8.62 -6.51
C GLU A 121 -26.97 -9.37 -7.61
N LYS A 122 -27.90 -10.23 -7.19
CA LYS A 122 -28.99 -10.61 -8.07
C LYS A 122 -29.62 -9.28 -8.47
N GLN A 123 -29.56 -8.95 -9.75
CA GLN A 123 -30.44 -7.94 -10.34
C GLN A 123 -31.87 -8.37 -10.02
N THR A 124 -32.42 -7.87 -8.91
CA THR A 124 -33.86 -7.80 -8.72
C THR A 124 -34.29 -6.58 -9.50
N ALA A 125 -34.85 -6.83 -10.69
CA ALA A 125 -35.74 -5.90 -11.35
C ALA A 125 -36.84 -5.53 -10.35
N GLY A 126 -37.03 -4.23 -10.07
CA GLY A 126 -38.18 -3.80 -9.26
C GLY A 126 -38.03 -2.44 -8.60
N ALA A 127 -38.64 -1.45 -9.24
CA ALA A 127 -39.16 -0.18 -8.71
C ALA A 127 -38.15 0.92 -8.31
N LEU A 128 -38.12 1.96 -9.16
CA LEU A 128 -38.01 3.35 -8.70
C LEU A 128 -39.28 3.68 -7.90
N VAL A 129 -39.11 4.23 -6.71
CA VAL A 129 -40.14 5.03 -6.02
C VAL A 129 -39.60 6.45 -5.94
N LEU A 130 -40.40 7.40 -6.43
CA LEU A 130 -40.13 8.84 -6.48
C LEU A 130 -39.96 9.44 -5.08
#